data_AF-A0A955WEL3-F1
#
_entry.id   AF-A0A955WEL3-F1
#
_cell.length_a   1.000
_cell.length_b   1.000
_cell.length_c   1.000
_cell.angle_alpha   90.00
_cell.angle_beta   90.00
_cell.angle_gamma   90.00
#
_symmetry.space_group_name_H-M   'P 1'
#
loop_
_entity.id
_entity.type
_entity.pdbx_description
1 polymer ?
#
loop_
_entity_poly.entity_id
_entity_poly.type
_entity_poly.pdbx_seq_one_letter_code
_entity_poly.pdbx_strand_id
1 'polypeptide(L)'
;LGVVAAMMAAEGELDLDEPVAEFLPDEVVDRVANVSQVTLRQLFQHTAGIPDYLETDGFNDAAEADPTHRWTAAEAMVYAYDLPAEFAPGTDWSYSNSNYLLAGMVLDDILGHSHAIEFRARIFDPLGMDSTFYEHQEAIDGPLVHGYGDEDEDGTLDDWTNRDQGYGLADGGVVSTAVDLAVFIHAVATDEDWLSPAAREEMFATVESEEGEAYGLGVGLTTTASRGLTYGHGGAVTGYVSEMFYNVDRDTTLVVFANGSETDLDEAFESLVDDLLDLAFGR
;
A
#
# COMPACT_ATOMS: atom_id res chain seq x y z
N LEU A 1 0.09 -2.84 -5.60
CA LEU A 1 1.29 -2.65 -6.45
C LEU A 1 2.17 -3.90 -6.48
N GLY A 2 2.51 -4.50 -5.33
CA GLY A 2 3.33 -5.71 -5.24
C GLY A 2 2.85 -6.90 -6.10
N VAL A 3 1.53 -7.14 -6.20
CA VAL A 3 0.96 -8.17 -7.10
C VAL A 3 1.38 -7.97 -8.56
N VAL A 4 1.28 -6.75 -9.09
CA VAL A 4 1.65 -6.44 -10.47
C VAL A 4 3.14 -6.70 -10.67
N ALA A 5 3.99 -6.20 -9.76
CA ALA A 5 5.43 -6.42 -9.83
C ALA A 5 5.80 -7.91 -9.77
N ALA A 6 5.14 -8.69 -8.91
CA ALA A 6 5.36 -10.13 -8.80
C ALA A 6 4.95 -10.89 -10.07
N MET A 7 3.82 -10.53 -10.68
CA MET A 7 3.41 -11.08 -11.98
C MET A 7 4.45 -10.76 -13.07
N MET A 8 4.85 -9.50 -13.19
CA MET A 8 5.85 -9.05 -14.17
C MET A 8 7.21 -9.75 -13.95
N ALA A 9 7.66 -9.92 -12.71
CA ALA A 9 8.87 -10.65 -12.38
C ALA A 9 8.80 -12.12 -12.83
N ALA A 10 7.68 -12.79 -12.54
CA ALA A 10 7.44 -14.17 -12.95
C ALA A 10 7.36 -14.33 -14.48
N GLU A 11 6.88 -13.29 -15.18
CA GLU A 11 6.83 -13.21 -16.64
C GLU A 11 8.20 -12.86 -17.27
N GLY A 12 9.18 -12.48 -16.45
CA GLY A 12 10.50 -12.03 -16.89
C GLY A 12 10.51 -10.63 -17.51
N GLU A 13 9.50 -9.81 -17.20
CA GLU A 13 9.37 -8.43 -17.67
C GLU A 13 10.18 -7.44 -16.82
N LEU A 14 10.48 -7.78 -15.57
CA LEU A 14 11.36 -7.02 -14.70
C LEU A 14 12.22 -7.93 -13.81
N ASP A 15 13.31 -7.40 -13.27
CA ASP A 15 14.10 -8.03 -12.21
C ASP A 15 13.90 -7.25 -10.90
N LEU A 16 13.37 -7.91 -9.88
CA LEU A 16 13.11 -7.30 -8.57
C LEU A 16 14.42 -6.94 -7.84
N ASP A 17 15.53 -7.56 -8.21
CA ASP A 17 16.84 -7.41 -7.54
C ASP A 17 17.78 -6.47 -8.32
N GLU A 18 17.30 -5.83 -9.41
CA GLU A 18 18.02 -4.77 -10.11
C GLU A 18 17.91 -3.43 -9.35
N PRO A 19 18.99 -2.63 -9.29
CA PRO A 19 18.94 -1.31 -8.67
C PRO A 19 17.96 -0.37 -9.38
N VAL A 20 17.14 0.35 -8.61
CA VAL A 20 16.06 1.19 -9.17
C VAL A 20 16.54 2.49 -9.81
N ALA A 21 17.80 2.86 -9.58
CA ALA A 21 18.33 4.18 -9.92
C ALA A 21 18.24 4.52 -11.41
N GLU A 22 18.32 3.53 -12.30
CA GLU A 22 18.27 3.77 -13.74
C GLU A 22 16.88 4.13 -14.29
N PHE A 23 15.83 3.82 -13.52
CA PHE A 23 14.43 4.07 -13.87
C PHE A 23 13.88 5.35 -13.24
N LEU A 24 14.70 6.06 -12.47
CA LEU A 24 14.29 7.23 -11.69
C LEU A 24 14.97 8.51 -12.20
N PRO A 25 14.32 9.68 -12.06
CA PRO A 25 14.95 10.95 -12.42
C PRO A 25 16.24 11.20 -11.62
N ASP A 26 17.27 11.74 -12.27
CA ASP A 26 18.56 12.06 -11.64
C ASP A 26 18.40 12.85 -10.32
N GLU A 27 17.46 13.80 -10.27
CA GLU A 27 17.21 14.59 -9.05
C GLU A 27 16.75 13.74 -7.86
N VAL A 28 15.90 12.73 -8.10
CA VAL A 28 15.45 11.80 -7.06
C VAL A 28 16.62 10.93 -6.60
N VAL A 29 17.40 10.41 -7.55
CA VAL A 29 18.58 9.55 -7.27
C VAL A 29 19.63 10.30 -6.44
N ASP A 30 19.85 11.58 -6.73
CA ASP A 30 20.87 12.39 -6.06
C ASP A 30 20.45 12.90 -4.67
N ARG A 31 19.14 13.07 -4.42
CA ARG A 31 18.64 13.77 -3.24
C ARG A 31 17.89 12.89 -2.25
N VAL A 32 17.35 11.74 -2.67
CA VAL A 32 16.70 10.81 -1.75
C VAL A 32 17.74 9.79 -1.28
N ALA A 33 17.86 9.64 0.03
CA ALA A 33 18.82 8.73 0.62
C ALA A 33 18.62 7.29 0.09
N ASN A 34 19.71 6.55 -0.06
CA ASN A 34 19.75 5.14 -0.51
C ASN A 34 19.23 4.83 -1.94
N VAL A 35 18.56 5.74 -2.65
CA VAL A 35 17.96 5.44 -3.97
C VAL A 35 18.97 4.91 -5.00
N SER A 36 20.20 5.40 -4.98
CA SER A 36 21.26 4.95 -5.92
C SER A 36 21.70 3.48 -5.78
N GLN A 37 21.26 2.77 -4.74
CA GLN A 37 21.73 1.40 -4.43
C GLN A 37 20.61 0.40 -4.13
N VAL A 38 19.39 0.87 -3.84
CA VAL A 38 18.28 -0.03 -3.45
C VAL A 38 17.68 -0.74 -4.66
N THR A 39 17.12 -1.92 -4.42
CA THR A 39 16.41 -2.69 -5.44
C THR A 39 14.90 -2.52 -5.33
N LEU A 40 14.16 -2.89 -6.38
CA LEU A 40 12.70 -2.84 -6.37
C LEU A 40 12.10 -3.74 -5.28
N ARG A 41 12.73 -4.91 -5.02
CA ARG A 41 12.38 -5.80 -3.90
C ARG A 41 12.48 -5.09 -2.56
N GLN A 42 13.57 -4.35 -2.33
CA GLN A 42 13.80 -3.64 -1.07
C GLN A 42 12.79 -2.51 -0.85
N LEU A 43 12.35 -1.84 -1.92
CA LEU A 43 11.25 -0.88 -1.84
C LEU A 43 9.96 -1.58 -1.39
N PHE A 44 9.54 -2.64 -2.08
CA PHE A 44 8.29 -3.34 -1.75
C PHE A 44 8.27 -4.00 -0.37
N GLN A 45 9.43 -4.37 0.16
CA GLN A 45 9.59 -5.01 1.47
C GLN A 45 9.92 -4.02 2.60
N HIS A 46 9.98 -2.71 2.34
CA HIS A 46 10.31 -1.69 3.34
C HIS A 46 11.69 -1.88 4.01
N THR A 47 12.67 -2.39 3.25
CA THR A 47 14.06 -2.58 3.72
C THR A 47 15.04 -1.61 3.06
N ALA A 48 14.54 -0.59 2.38
CA ALA A 48 15.37 0.39 1.68
C ALA A 48 16.01 1.45 2.60
N GLY A 49 15.45 1.68 3.80
CA GLY A 49 15.91 2.70 4.75
C GLY A 49 15.68 4.14 4.26
N ILE A 50 14.65 4.34 3.42
CA ILE A 50 14.27 5.63 2.84
C ILE A 50 13.27 6.30 3.79
N PRO A 51 13.48 7.59 4.15
CA PRO A 51 12.55 8.31 5.01
C PRO A 51 11.16 8.40 4.38
N ASP A 52 10.13 8.25 5.20
CA ASP A 52 8.74 8.36 4.76
C ASP A 52 8.34 9.82 4.61
N TYR A 53 7.96 10.25 3.39
CA TYR A 53 7.56 11.62 3.10
C TYR A 53 6.33 12.08 3.90
N LEU A 54 5.44 11.15 4.31
CA LEU A 54 4.27 11.47 5.14
C LEU A 54 4.64 11.76 6.60
N GLU A 55 5.78 11.24 7.06
CA GLU A 55 6.33 11.47 8.41
C GLU A 55 7.25 12.70 8.46
N THR A 56 7.37 13.42 7.35
CA THR A 56 8.20 14.64 7.27
C THR A 56 7.36 15.90 7.47
N ASP A 57 8.02 16.94 7.97
CA ASP A 57 7.44 18.27 8.00
C ASP A 57 7.12 18.75 6.57
N GLY A 58 5.83 18.96 6.29
CA GLY A 58 5.38 19.84 5.21
C GLY A 58 4.59 19.23 4.07
N PHE A 59 4.61 17.90 3.84
CA PHE A 59 3.74 17.33 2.80
C PHE A 59 2.27 17.46 3.21
N ASN A 60 1.93 16.98 4.41
CA ASN A 60 0.57 17.06 4.96
C ASN A 60 0.10 18.52 5.04
N ASP A 61 0.93 19.44 5.55
CA ASP A 61 0.62 20.88 5.58
C ASP A 61 0.33 21.45 4.18
N ALA A 62 1.09 21.03 3.16
CA ALA A 62 0.91 21.51 1.80
C ALA A 62 -0.34 20.92 1.13
N ALA A 63 -0.62 19.65 1.37
CA ALA A 63 -1.82 18.98 0.90
C ALA A 63 -3.08 19.56 1.56
N GLU A 64 -3.02 19.89 2.86
CA GLU A 64 -4.10 20.61 3.55
C GLU A 64 -4.29 22.05 3.02
N ALA A 65 -3.19 22.74 2.69
CA ALA A 65 -3.25 24.10 2.17
C ALA A 65 -3.85 24.21 0.75
N ASP A 66 -3.73 23.16 -0.07
CA ASP A 66 -4.39 23.05 -1.38
C ASP A 66 -5.01 21.65 -1.58
N PRO A 67 -6.19 21.39 -0.97
CA PRO A 67 -6.83 20.08 -1.00
C PRO A 67 -7.46 19.75 -2.38
N THR A 68 -7.21 20.59 -3.38
CA THR A 68 -7.64 20.37 -4.77
C THR A 68 -6.46 20.06 -5.70
N HIS A 69 -5.23 20.19 -5.21
CA HIS A 69 -4.02 19.90 -5.96
C HIS A 69 -3.84 18.38 -6.08
N ARG A 70 -3.70 17.92 -7.32
CA ARG A 70 -3.42 16.51 -7.61
C ARG A 70 -1.93 16.30 -7.62
N TRP A 71 -1.44 15.67 -6.56
CA TRP A 71 -0.02 15.41 -6.38
C TRP A 71 0.48 14.36 -7.36
N THR A 72 1.69 14.57 -7.87
CA THR A 72 2.48 13.53 -8.54
C THR A 72 3.48 12.92 -7.57
N ALA A 73 3.92 11.69 -7.83
CA ALA A 73 4.96 11.04 -7.02
C ALA A 73 6.24 11.90 -6.96
N ALA A 74 6.62 12.56 -8.05
CA ALA A 74 7.78 13.45 -8.08
C ALA A 74 7.61 14.70 -7.18
N GLU A 75 6.39 15.26 -7.09
CA GLU A 75 6.11 16.39 -6.20
C GLU A 75 6.13 15.95 -4.72
N ALA A 76 5.54 14.80 -4.40
CA ALA A 76 5.55 14.24 -3.05
C ALA A 76 6.97 13.86 -2.59
N MET A 77 7.80 13.30 -3.48
CA MET A 77 9.18 12.93 -3.15
C MET A 77 10.08 14.11 -2.78
N VAL A 78 9.71 15.35 -3.13
CA VAL A 78 10.45 16.56 -2.70
C VAL A 78 10.57 16.64 -1.17
N TYR A 79 9.58 16.13 -0.45
CA TYR A 79 9.55 16.17 1.01
C TYR A 79 10.50 15.14 1.66
N ALA A 80 10.95 14.15 0.89
CA ALA A 80 11.98 13.20 1.32
C ALA A 80 13.41 13.62 0.91
N TYR A 81 13.58 14.77 0.24
CA TYR A 81 14.88 15.21 -0.26
C TYR A 81 15.83 15.66 0.85
N ASP A 82 17.10 15.28 0.71
CA ASP A 82 18.24 15.65 1.57
C ASP A 82 18.09 15.22 3.04
N LEU A 83 17.09 14.39 3.34
CA LEU A 83 16.93 13.74 4.64
C LEU A 83 17.93 12.58 4.80
N PRO A 84 18.37 12.29 6.02
CA PRO A 84 19.23 11.14 6.26
C PRO A 84 18.49 9.83 5.98
N ALA A 85 19.23 8.78 5.58
CA ALA A 85 18.69 7.43 5.59
C ALA A 85 18.34 7.01 7.03
N GLU A 86 17.24 6.29 7.19
CA GLU A 86 16.86 5.66 8.47
C GLU A 86 17.87 4.56 8.84
N PHE A 87 18.28 3.77 7.85
CA PHE A 87 19.27 2.71 7.97
C PHE A 87 19.88 2.35 6.61
N ALA A 88 20.87 1.46 6.60
CA ALA A 88 21.48 0.98 5.36
C ALA A 88 20.57 -0.05 4.66
N PRO A 89 20.50 -0.10 3.32
CA PRO A 89 19.62 -1.03 2.62
C PRO A 89 19.80 -2.49 3.05
N GLY A 90 18.68 -3.16 3.35
CA GLY A 90 18.61 -4.55 3.77
C GLY A 90 19.12 -4.85 5.18
N THR A 91 19.49 -3.84 5.99
CA THR A 91 19.99 -4.08 7.36
C THR A 91 18.91 -4.01 8.44
N ASP A 92 17.77 -3.41 8.12
CA ASP A 92 16.64 -3.23 9.03
C ASP A 92 15.33 -3.12 8.23
N TRP A 93 14.22 -2.94 8.95
CA TRP A 93 12.89 -2.76 8.38
C TRP A 93 12.21 -1.51 8.97
N SER A 94 11.58 -0.71 8.13
CA SER A 94 10.70 0.39 8.54
C SER A 94 9.77 0.74 7.40
N TYR A 95 8.46 0.69 7.70
CA TYR A 95 7.43 1.08 6.74
C TYR A 95 7.69 2.51 6.25
N SER A 96 7.57 2.71 4.94
CA SER A 96 7.77 4.02 4.34
C SER A 96 7.05 4.09 3.02
N ASN A 97 6.10 5.03 2.93
CA ASN A 97 5.27 5.26 1.75
C ASN A 97 6.11 5.78 0.56
N SER A 98 7.21 6.48 0.84
CA SER A 98 8.22 6.86 -0.18
C SER A 98 8.67 5.66 -1.01
N ASN A 99 8.77 4.46 -0.42
CA ASN A 99 9.15 3.27 -1.15
C ASN A 99 8.14 2.91 -2.26
N TYR A 100 6.84 3.07 -1.98
CA TYR A 100 5.79 2.75 -2.94
C TYR A 100 5.66 3.83 -4.01
N LEU A 101 5.88 5.11 -3.69
CA LEU A 101 6.01 6.17 -4.69
C LEU A 101 7.13 5.85 -5.68
N LEU A 102 8.32 5.51 -5.18
CA LEU A 102 9.47 5.14 -6.00
C LEU A 102 9.20 3.87 -6.82
N ALA A 103 8.60 2.84 -6.21
CA ALA A 103 8.23 1.62 -6.92
C ALA A 103 7.22 1.88 -8.03
N GLY A 104 6.25 2.77 -7.82
CA GLY A 104 5.30 3.21 -8.85
C GLY A 104 6.00 3.93 -10.00
N MET A 105 6.94 4.82 -9.71
CA MET A 105 7.73 5.51 -10.73
C MET A 105 8.58 4.53 -11.57
N VAL A 106 9.22 3.55 -10.91
CA VAL A 106 10.01 2.50 -11.59
C VAL A 106 9.12 1.66 -12.51
N LEU A 107 7.96 1.23 -12.01
CA LEU A 107 7.03 0.45 -12.83
C LEU A 107 6.51 1.25 -14.02
N ASP A 108 6.17 2.52 -13.83
CA ASP A 108 5.72 3.39 -14.92
C ASP A 108 6.78 3.56 -16.02
N ASP A 109 8.06 3.65 -15.64
CA ASP A 109 9.17 3.74 -16.60
C ASP A 109 9.35 2.42 -17.38
N ILE A 110 9.36 1.27 -16.70
CA ILE A 110 9.47 -0.06 -17.32
C ILE A 110 8.31 -0.32 -18.28
N LEU A 111 7.08 0.01 -17.87
CA LEU A 111 5.87 -0.19 -18.65
C LEU A 111 5.76 0.79 -19.82
N GLY A 112 6.30 2.01 -19.66
CA GLY A 112 6.09 3.12 -20.58
C GLY A 112 4.68 3.74 -20.50
N HIS A 113 3.90 3.37 -19.48
CA HIS A 113 2.57 3.89 -19.16
C HIS A 113 2.27 3.72 -17.67
N SER A 114 1.21 4.38 -17.18
CA SER A 114 0.85 4.31 -15.75
C SER A 114 0.48 2.89 -15.33
N HIS A 115 1.05 2.44 -14.22
CA HIS A 115 0.74 1.17 -13.55
C HIS A 115 -0.75 1.01 -13.24
N ALA A 116 -1.55 2.09 -13.14
CA ALA A 116 -3.00 2.00 -12.99
C ALA A 116 -3.67 1.20 -14.13
N ILE A 117 -3.12 1.25 -15.34
CA ILE A 117 -3.58 0.43 -16.48
C ILE A 117 -3.36 -1.06 -16.17
N GLU A 118 -2.22 -1.42 -15.59
CA GLU A 118 -1.92 -2.79 -15.19
C GLU A 118 -2.79 -3.28 -14.03
N PHE A 119 -3.18 -2.40 -13.10
CA PHE A 119 -4.14 -2.78 -12.05
C PHE A 119 -5.49 -3.19 -12.67
N ARG A 120 -6.02 -2.39 -13.60
CA ARG A 120 -7.26 -2.74 -14.31
C ARG A 120 -7.10 -4.05 -15.09
N ALA A 121 -6.05 -4.15 -15.90
CA ALA A 121 -5.85 -5.27 -16.83
C ALA A 121 -5.49 -6.60 -16.16
N ARG A 122 -4.72 -6.55 -15.07
CA ARG A 122 -4.18 -7.74 -14.39
C ARG A 122 -4.95 -8.11 -13.13
N ILE A 123 -5.61 -7.15 -12.47
CA ILE A 123 -6.29 -7.37 -11.18
C ILE A 123 -7.78 -7.15 -11.31
N PHE A 124 -8.23 -5.94 -11.61
CA PHE A 124 -9.64 -5.59 -11.44
C PHE A 124 -10.55 -6.33 -12.43
N ASP A 125 -10.24 -6.30 -13.73
CA ASP A 125 -11.06 -6.98 -14.74
C ASP A 125 -11.02 -8.51 -14.61
N PRO A 126 -9.84 -9.16 -14.43
CA PRO A 126 -9.78 -10.62 -14.29
C PRO A 126 -10.50 -11.15 -13.05
N LEU A 127 -10.50 -10.39 -11.95
CA LEU A 127 -11.17 -10.78 -10.70
C LEU A 127 -12.63 -10.31 -10.61
N GLY A 128 -13.11 -9.52 -11.58
CA GLY A 128 -14.47 -8.97 -11.57
C GLY A 128 -14.71 -7.95 -10.47
N MET A 129 -13.68 -7.17 -10.11
CA MET A 129 -13.73 -6.09 -9.12
C MET A 129 -14.29 -4.81 -9.75
N ASP A 130 -15.57 -4.87 -10.14
CA ASP A 130 -16.24 -3.83 -10.92
C ASP A 130 -16.45 -2.52 -10.14
N SER A 131 -16.36 -2.56 -8.80
CA SER A 131 -16.48 -1.38 -7.93
C SER A 131 -15.14 -0.89 -7.39
N THR A 132 -14.03 -1.38 -7.94
CA THR A 132 -12.67 -0.95 -7.63
C THR A 132 -12.11 -0.12 -8.78
N PHE A 133 -11.42 0.99 -8.47
CA PHE A 133 -10.75 1.81 -9.46
C PHE A 133 -9.53 2.52 -8.88
N TYR A 134 -8.64 2.94 -9.77
CA TYR A 134 -7.47 3.73 -9.42
C TYR A 134 -7.82 5.22 -9.47
N GLU A 135 -7.73 5.90 -8.34
CA GLU A 135 -8.12 7.29 -8.20
C GLU A 135 -7.29 8.22 -9.09
N HIS A 136 -7.93 9.24 -9.65
CA HIS A 136 -7.40 10.20 -10.62
C HIS A 136 -6.93 9.64 -11.98
N GLN A 137 -6.78 8.32 -12.11
CA GLN A 137 -6.45 7.63 -13.36
C GLN A 137 -7.71 7.10 -14.06
N GLU A 138 -8.74 6.78 -13.28
CA GLU A 138 -10.02 6.28 -13.76
C GLU A 138 -11.17 7.21 -13.35
N ALA A 139 -12.30 7.10 -14.06
CA ALA A 139 -13.50 7.83 -13.68
C ALA A 139 -14.14 7.18 -12.44
N ILE A 140 -14.54 8.00 -11.48
CA ILE A 140 -15.34 7.53 -10.34
C ILE A 140 -16.69 7.04 -10.88
N ASP A 141 -16.95 5.74 -10.74
CA ASP A 141 -18.23 5.13 -11.12
C ASP A 141 -19.03 4.74 -9.87
N GLY A 142 -19.85 5.68 -9.39
CA GLY A 142 -20.78 5.44 -8.29
C GLY A 142 -20.63 6.39 -7.09
N PRO A 143 -21.42 6.17 -6.03
CA PRO A 143 -21.35 6.97 -4.82
C PRO A 143 -20.12 6.56 -3.97
N LEU A 144 -19.36 7.56 -3.52
CA LEU A 144 -18.35 7.38 -2.49
C LEU A 144 -18.97 7.59 -1.10
N VAL A 145 -18.55 6.77 -0.14
CA VAL A 145 -18.85 7.01 1.27
C VAL A 145 -18.11 8.27 1.70
N HIS A 146 -18.74 9.12 2.51
CA HIS A 146 -18.06 10.28 3.03
C HIS A 146 -17.05 9.88 4.12
N GLY A 147 -15.83 10.41 4.05
CA GLY A 147 -14.79 10.23 5.06
C GLY A 147 -14.73 11.40 6.03
N TYR A 148 -14.45 11.11 7.30
CA TYR A 148 -14.45 12.09 8.38
C TYR A 148 -13.15 12.09 9.20
N GLY A 149 -12.63 13.24 9.56
CA GLY A 149 -11.40 13.36 10.36
C GLY A 149 -11.38 14.64 11.19
N ASP A 150 -10.61 14.64 12.27
CA ASP A 150 -10.47 15.74 13.24
C ASP A 150 -8.98 16.11 13.40
N GLU A 151 -8.36 16.61 12.32
CA GLU A 151 -6.92 16.89 12.26
C GLU A 151 -6.51 18.09 13.12
N ASP A 152 -7.43 19.00 13.46
CA ASP A 152 -7.17 20.14 14.36
C ASP A 152 -7.44 19.83 15.84
N GLU A 153 -7.83 18.58 16.14
CA GLU A 153 -8.14 18.06 17.48
C GLU A 153 -9.15 18.93 18.25
N ASP A 154 -10.11 19.53 17.53
CA ASP A 154 -11.08 20.46 18.12
C ASP A 154 -12.36 19.76 18.63
N GLY A 155 -12.48 18.45 18.35
CA GLY A 155 -13.62 17.61 18.67
C GLY A 155 -14.71 17.60 17.58
N THR A 156 -14.43 18.17 16.40
CA THR A 156 -15.36 18.28 15.28
C THR A 156 -14.85 17.50 14.09
N LEU A 157 -15.63 16.49 13.69
CA LEU A 157 -15.36 15.75 12.46
C LEU A 157 -15.65 16.61 11.21
N ASP A 158 -14.60 16.86 10.45
CA ASP A 158 -14.61 17.50 9.15
C ASP A 158 -14.85 16.48 8.03
N ASP A 159 -15.45 16.91 6.91
CA ASP A 159 -15.62 16.07 5.71
C ASP A 159 -14.36 16.14 4.83
N TRP A 160 -13.69 14.99 4.69
CA TRP A 160 -12.43 14.81 3.94
C TRP A 160 -12.62 14.16 2.56
N THR A 161 -13.85 13.82 2.19
CA THR A 161 -14.17 13.01 0.99
C THR A 161 -13.58 13.53 -0.32
N ASN A 162 -13.40 14.84 -0.45
CA ASN A 162 -12.88 15.48 -1.66
C ASN A 162 -11.66 16.36 -1.37
N ARG A 163 -10.87 16.00 -0.35
CA ARG A 163 -9.61 16.68 -0.01
C ARG A 163 -8.44 15.79 -0.42
N ASP A 164 -7.79 16.13 -1.53
CA ASP A 164 -6.66 15.35 -2.07
C ASP A 164 -5.47 15.41 -1.10
N GLN A 165 -5.11 14.26 -0.52
CA GLN A 165 -3.98 14.08 0.39
C GLN A 165 -2.86 13.24 -0.26
N GLY A 166 -2.69 13.36 -1.58
CA GLY A 166 -1.88 12.40 -2.35
C GLY A 166 -2.73 11.23 -2.87
N TYR A 167 -4.01 11.49 -3.12
CA TYR A 167 -4.91 10.47 -3.67
C TYR A 167 -4.43 10.06 -5.07
N GLY A 168 -4.60 8.79 -5.41
CA GLY A 168 -4.09 8.25 -6.69
C GLY A 168 -2.56 8.12 -6.79
N LEU A 169 -1.82 8.26 -5.69
CA LEU A 169 -0.41 7.88 -5.63
C LEU A 169 -0.23 6.36 -5.38
N ALA A 170 0.98 5.86 -5.67
CA ALA A 170 1.27 4.42 -5.72
C ALA A 170 1.22 3.68 -4.36
N ASP A 171 1.25 4.44 -3.27
CA ASP A 171 1.18 4.04 -1.87
C ASP A 171 -0.26 3.91 -1.33
N GLY A 172 -1.25 4.56 -1.95
CA GLY A 172 -2.63 4.57 -1.43
C GLY A 172 -3.75 4.81 -2.46
N GLY A 173 -3.46 4.80 -3.75
CA GLY A 173 -4.35 5.34 -4.80
C GLY A 173 -5.56 4.51 -5.23
N VAL A 174 -5.87 3.39 -4.56
CA VAL A 174 -6.98 2.50 -4.95
C VAL A 174 -8.21 2.73 -4.08
N VAL A 175 -9.35 2.96 -4.75
CA VAL A 175 -10.67 2.99 -4.11
C VAL A 175 -11.39 1.68 -4.39
N SER A 176 -12.00 1.09 -3.36
CA SER A 176 -12.59 -0.25 -3.46
C SER A 176 -13.80 -0.44 -2.54
N THR A 177 -14.36 -1.65 -2.55
CA THR A 177 -15.41 -2.10 -1.63
C THR A 177 -14.94 -3.30 -0.82
N ALA A 178 -15.61 -3.58 0.30
CA ALA A 178 -15.35 -4.78 1.09
C ALA A 178 -15.53 -6.08 0.32
N VAL A 179 -16.46 -6.11 -0.65
CA VAL A 179 -16.69 -7.29 -1.47
C VAL A 179 -15.52 -7.51 -2.42
N ASP A 180 -15.09 -6.47 -3.12
CA ASP A 180 -14.01 -6.57 -4.12
C ASP A 180 -12.66 -6.83 -3.44
N LEU A 181 -12.37 -6.18 -2.31
CA LEU A 181 -11.18 -6.50 -1.50
C LEU A 181 -11.21 -7.95 -0.98
N ALA A 182 -12.40 -8.46 -0.60
CA ALA A 182 -12.50 -9.84 -0.16
C ALA A 182 -12.18 -10.84 -1.29
N VAL A 183 -12.61 -10.54 -2.52
CA VAL A 183 -12.23 -11.30 -3.72
C VAL A 183 -10.73 -11.21 -3.95
N PHE A 184 -10.15 -10.02 -3.88
CA PHE A 184 -8.73 -9.77 -4.13
C PHE A 184 -7.82 -10.58 -3.20
N ILE A 185 -7.95 -10.44 -1.87
CA ILE A 185 -7.04 -11.12 -0.93
C ILE A 185 -7.24 -12.64 -0.97
N HIS A 186 -8.46 -13.11 -1.19
CA HIS A 186 -8.73 -14.53 -1.37
C HIS A 186 -8.04 -15.06 -2.63
N ALA A 187 -8.12 -14.34 -3.76
CA ALA A 187 -7.45 -14.72 -5.00
C ALA A 187 -5.92 -14.72 -4.84
N VAL A 188 -5.34 -13.68 -4.24
CA VAL A 188 -3.91 -13.62 -3.88
C VAL A 188 -3.50 -14.85 -3.07
N ALA A 189 -4.35 -15.29 -2.14
CA ALA A 189 -4.04 -16.40 -1.26
C ALA A 189 -4.35 -17.79 -1.83
N THR A 190 -5.18 -17.92 -2.88
CA THR A 190 -5.69 -19.26 -3.30
C THR A 190 -5.70 -19.51 -4.81
N ASP A 191 -5.74 -18.48 -5.65
CA ASP A 191 -5.90 -18.62 -7.10
C ASP A 191 -4.54 -18.71 -7.79
N GLU A 192 -4.03 -19.93 -7.97
CA GLU A 192 -2.77 -20.21 -8.66
C GLU A 192 -2.87 -20.09 -10.20
N ASP A 193 -4.08 -20.06 -10.75
CA ASP A 193 -4.30 -19.88 -12.19
C ASP A 193 -4.20 -18.39 -12.57
N TRP A 194 -4.72 -17.50 -11.72
CA TRP A 194 -4.59 -16.04 -11.86
C TRP A 194 -3.22 -15.52 -11.39
N LEU A 195 -2.79 -15.90 -10.19
CA LEU A 195 -1.47 -15.54 -9.65
C LEU A 195 -0.57 -16.77 -9.65
N SER A 196 0.23 -16.92 -10.69
CA SER A 196 1.06 -18.11 -10.91
C SER A 196 1.92 -18.49 -9.69
N PRO A 197 2.28 -19.77 -9.50
CA PRO A 197 3.14 -20.19 -8.40
C PRO A 197 4.47 -19.42 -8.29
N ALA A 198 5.06 -19.01 -9.43
CA ALA A 198 6.28 -18.21 -9.44
C ALA A 198 6.03 -16.77 -8.93
N ALA A 199 4.94 -16.13 -9.32
CA ALA A 199 4.57 -14.82 -8.81
C ALA A 199 4.25 -14.86 -7.31
N ARG A 200 3.60 -15.94 -6.85
CA ARG A 200 3.35 -16.16 -5.41
C ARG A 200 4.63 -16.37 -4.62
N GLU A 201 5.60 -17.11 -5.19
CA GLU A 201 6.92 -17.28 -4.57
C GLU A 201 7.60 -15.94 -4.34
N GLU A 202 7.55 -15.02 -5.32
CA GLU A 202 8.05 -13.65 -5.16
C GLU A 202 7.27 -12.86 -4.11
N MET A 203 5.93 -12.88 -4.19
CA MET A 203 5.06 -12.09 -3.30
C MET A 203 5.19 -12.49 -1.83
N PHE A 204 5.34 -13.79 -1.55
CA PHE A 204 5.44 -14.34 -0.19
C PHE A 204 6.88 -14.64 0.24
N ALA A 205 7.89 -14.20 -0.53
CA ALA A 205 9.26 -14.13 -0.05
C ALA A 205 9.36 -12.98 0.95
N THR A 206 9.33 -13.29 2.25
CA THR A 206 9.22 -12.27 3.30
C THR A 206 10.55 -11.91 3.96
N VAL A 207 10.57 -10.71 4.53
CA VAL A 207 11.54 -10.28 5.56
C VAL A 207 10.85 -10.23 6.93
N GLU A 208 11.63 -10.25 8.01
CA GLU A 208 11.09 -9.95 9.35
C GLU A 208 10.72 -8.46 9.39
N SER A 209 9.51 -8.15 9.86
CA SER A 209 9.03 -6.79 10.13
C SER A 209 8.95 -6.56 11.64
N GLU A 210 8.12 -5.61 12.09
CA GLU A 210 7.91 -5.36 13.51
C GLU A 210 7.32 -6.56 14.26
N GLU A 211 7.67 -6.66 15.54
CA GLU A 211 7.05 -7.55 16.54
C GLU A 211 6.94 -9.06 16.18
N GLY A 212 7.83 -9.55 15.32
CA GLY A 212 7.84 -10.96 14.91
C GLY A 212 6.84 -11.31 13.82
N GLU A 213 6.30 -10.29 13.16
CA GLU A 213 5.58 -10.41 11.91
C GLU A 213 6.55 -10.50 10.72
N ALA A 214 6.00 -10.79 9.55
CA ALA A 214 6.78 -10.83 8.32
C ALA A 214 6.08 -10.03 7.21
N TYR A 215 6.87 -9.43 6.33
CA TYR A 215 6.35 -8.59 5.25
C TYR A 215 6.92 -9.03 3.90
N GLY A 216 6.03 -9.28 2.94
CA GLY A 216 6.34 -9.69 1.57
C GLY A 216 6.34 -8.51 0.59
N LEU A 217 5.95 -8.75 -0.66
CA LEU A 217 5.75 -7.67 -1.63
C LEU A 217 4.36 -7.06 -1.45
N GLY A 218 4.23 -6.12 -0.50
CA GLY A 218 2.96 -5.43 -0.23
C GLY A 218 1.91 -6.28 0.47
N VAL A 219 2.35 -7.22 1.31
CA VAL A 219 1.48 -8.09 2.09
C VAL A 219 2.14 -8.41 3.43
N GLY A 220 1.41 -8.19 4.51
CA GLY A 220 1.77 -8.61 5.86
C GLY A 220 1.39 -10.07 6.10
N LEU A 221 2.22 -10.77 6.87
CA LEU A 221 2.04 -12.15 7.27
C LEU A 221 2.18 -12.25 8.79
N THR A 222 1.10 -12.63 9.45
CA THR A 222 1.09 -12.82 10.91
C THR A 222 0.70 -14.25 11.23
N THR A 223 1.52 -14.95 12.03
CA THR A 223 1.24 -16.30 12.51
C THR A 223 1.11 -16.33 14.01
N THR A 224 -0.11 -16.57 14.52
CA THR A 224 -0.35 -16.70 15.96
C THR A 224 -0.79 -18.12 16.33
N ALA A 225 -0.60 -18.51 17.60
CA ALA A 225 -1.06 -19.80 18.08
C ALA A 225 -2.60 -19.91 18.06
N SER A 226 -3.32 -18.79 18.28
CA SER A 226 -4.78 -18.73 18.33
C SER A 226 -5.43 -18.69 16.95
N ARG A 227 -4.82 -17.99 15.98
CA ARG A 227 -5.42 -17.73 14.66
C ARG A 227 -4.75 -18.51 13.52
N GLY A 228 -3.52 -18.99 13.69
CA GLY A 228 -2.76 -19.59 12.59
C GLY A 228 -2.18 -18.52 11.65
N LEU A 229 -1.85 -18.91 10.41
CA LEU A 229 -1.28 -18.00 9.41
C LEU A 229 -2.35 -17.14 8.76
N THR A 230 -2.15 -15.83 8.83
CA THR A 230 -3.01 -14.81 8.23
C THR A 230 -2.18 -13.92 7.30
N TYR A 231 -2.72 -13.65 6.11
CA TYR A 231 -2.20 -12.68 5.15
C TYR A 231 -3.07 -11.44 5.19
N GLY A 232 -2.50 -10.25 5.02
CA GLY A 232 -3.32 -9.07 4.94
C GLY A 232 -2.56 -7.78 4.69
N HIS A 233 -3.29 -6.68 4.75
CA HIS A 233 -2.74 -5.33 4.75
C HIS A 233 -3.79 -4.38 5.34
N GLY A 234 -3.34 -3.48 6.22
CA GLY A 234 -4.14 -2.35 6.69
C GLY A 234 -4.10 -1.20 5.70
N GLY A 235 -4.93 -0.18 5.92
CA GLY A 235 -4.89 1.04 5.12
C GLY A 235 -5.46 2.18 5.92
N ALA A 236 -4.73 3.29 5.97
CA ALA A 236 -5.14 4.49 6.67
C ALA A 236 -4.83 5.70 5.78
N VAL A 237 -5.85 6.51 5.56
CA VAL A 237 -5.76 7.86 4.99
C VAL A 237 -6.75 8.72 5.74
N THR A 238 -6.52 10.04 5.84
CA THR A 238 -7.46 10.90 6.55
C THR A 238 -8.89 10.73 6.01
N GLY A 239 -9.82 10.41 6.91
CA GLY A 239 -11.21 10.10 6.62
C GLY A 239 -11.56 8.62 6.55
N TYR A 240 -10.58 7.71 6.43
CA TYR A 240 -10.83 6.29 6.18
C TYR A 240 -9.75 5.38 6.77
N VAL A 241 -10.20 4.34 7.47
CA VAL A 241 -9.36 3.21 7.88
C VAL A 241 -9.94 1.91 7.36
N SER A 242 -9.08 0.98 7.00
CA SER A 242 -9.46 -0.30 6.39
C SER A 242 -8.51 -1.41 6.79
N GLU A 243 -9.07 -2.62 6.87
CA GLU A 243 -8.32 -3.83 7.16
C GLU A 243 -8.80 -4.96 6.26
N MET A 244 -7.86 -5.74 5.74
CA MET A 244 -8.14 -6.85 4.85
C MET A 244 -7.25 -8.03 5.20
N PHE A 245 -7.87 -9.15 5.57
CA PHE A 245 -7.17 -10.36 6.00
C PHE A 245 -7.74 -11.62 5.35
N TYR A 246 -6.87 -12.57 5.04
CA TYR A 246 -7.22 -13.95 4.71
C TYR A 246 -6.51 -14.92 5.65
N ASN A 247 -7.24 -15.88 6.21
CA ASN A 247 -6.68 -16.91 7.08
C ASN A 247 -6.60 -18.26 6.36
N VAL A 248 -5.38 -18.81 6.28
CA VAL A 248 -5.09 -20.03 5.51
C VAL A 248 -5.71 -21.27 6.14
N ASP A 249 -5.73 -21.36 7.46
CA ASP A 249 -6.24 -22.53 8.17
C ASP A 249 -7.78 -22.62 8.12
N ARG A 250 -8.44 -21.47 7.94
CA ARG A 250 -9.91 -21.34 7.95
C ARG A 250 -10.54 -21.21 6.59
N ASP A 251 -9.76 -20.86 5.56
CA ASP A 251 -10.30 -20.50 4.25
C ASP A 251 -11.35 -19.38 4.40
N THR A 252 -10.98 -18.33 5.16
CA THR A 252 -11.89 -17.23 5.53
C THR A 252 -11.20 -15.89 5.29
N THR A 253 -11.94 -14.98 4.66
CA THR A 253 -11.56 -13.58 4.49
C THR A 253 -12.34 -12.68 5.45
N LEU A 254 -11.67 -11.69 6.05
CA LEU A 254 -12.26 -10.60 6.81
C LEU A 254 -11.85 -9.27 6.17
N VAL A 255 -12.82 -8.41 5.88
CA VAL A 255 -12.56 -7.03 5.44
C VAL A 255 -13.41 -6.08 6.28
N VAL A 256 -12.78 -5.05 6.83
CA VAL A 256 -13.42 -4.04 7.68
C VAL A 256 -13.05 -2.66 7.17
N PHE A 257 -14.02 -1.75 7.18
CA PHE A 257 -13.82 -0.33 6.86
C PHE A 257 -14.47 0.51 7.94
N ALA A 258 -13.84 1.64 8.26
CA ALA A 258 -14.49 2.75 8.94
C ALA A 258 -14.22 4.03 8.15
N ASN A 259 -15.23 4.89 8.07
CA ASN A 259 -15.16 6.18 7.38
C ASN A 259 -14.90 7.32 8.38
N GLY A 260 -13.92 7.08 9.25
CA GLY A 260 -13.46 8.01 10.27
C GLY A 260 -12.01 7.71 10.59
N SER A 261 -11.20 8.75 10.78
CA SER A 261 -9.83 8.64 11.32
C SER A 261 -9.59 9.75 12.33
N GLU A 262 -9.49 9.38 13.59
CA GLU A 262 -8.98 10.19 14.71
C GLU A 262 -8.45 9.22 15.76
N THR A 263 -7.54 9.67 16.63
CA THR A 263 -6.86 8.79 17.61
C THR A 263 -7.83 7.87 18.38
N ASP A 264 -8.93 8.40 18.90
CA ASP A 264 -9.91 7.61 19.67
C ASP A 264 -10.69 6.61 18.77
N LEU A 265 -10.95 6.97 17.51
CA LEU A 265 -11.61 6.08 16.54
C LEU A 265 -10.66 4.98 16.06
N ASP A 266 -9.38 5.29 15.88
CA ASP A 266 -8.37 4.35 15.41
C ASP A 266 -8.13 3.27 16.48
N GLU A 267 -7.95 3.65 17.75
CA GLU A 267 -7.85 2.70 18.87
C GLU A 267 -9.11 1.81 18.99
N ALA A 268 -10.30 2.40 18.83
CA ALA A 268 -11.55 1.66 18.87
C ALA A 268 -11.71 0.71 17.67
N PHE A 269 -11.23 1.12 16.49
CA PHE A 269 -11.25 0.33 15.27
C PHE A 269 -10.30 -0.86 15.38
N GLU A 270 -9.07 -0.66 15.83
CA GLU A 270 -8.10 -1.73 16.10
C GLU A 270 -8.67 -2.76 17.08
N SER A 271 -9.25 -2.31 18.20
CA SER A 271 -9.87 -3.20 19.17
C SER A 271 -11.03 -4.00 18.56
N LEU A 272 -11.85 -3.38 17.71
CA LEU A 272 -12.94 -4.06 17.01
C LEU A 272 -12.41 -5.10 16.02
N VAL A 273 -11.36 -4.76 15.27
CA VAL A 273 -10.72 -5.66 14.31
C VAL A 273 -10.15 -6.87 15.04
N ASP A 274 -9.48 -6.69 16.18
CA ASP A 274 -8.92 -7.80 16.95
C ASP A 274 -10.03 -8.76 17.46
N ASP A 275 -11.13 -8.22 17.98
CA ASP A 275 -12.30 -9.00 18.38
C ASP A 275 -12.92 -9.79 17.20
N LEU A 276 -12.99 -9.16 16.02
CA LEU A 276 -13.50 -9.80 14.80
C LEU A 276 -12.55 -10.90 14.30
N LEU A 277 -11.24 -10.68 14.38
CA LEU A 277 -10.22 -11.67 14.04
C LEU A 277 -10.28 -12.87 14.98
N ASP A 278 -10.47 -12.67 16.28
CA ASP A 278 -10.68 -13.76 17.23
C ASP A 278 -11.97 -14.54 16.95
N LEU A 279 -13.05 -13.84 16.60
CA LEU A 279 -14.31 -14.49 16.24
C LEU A 279 -14.20 -15.30 14.93
N ALA A 280 -13.55 -14.74 13.90
CA ALA A 280 -13.46 -15.34 12.58
C ALA A 280 -12.38 -16.43 12.50
N PHE A 281 -11.22 -16.18 13.09
CA PHE A 281 -10.00 -17.01 12.92
C PHE A 281 -9.61 -17.78 14.19
N GLY A 282 -10.14 -17.42 15.36
CA GLY A 282 -9.80 -18.07 16.64
C GLY A 282 -10.18 -19.55 16.69
N ARG A 283 -9.25 -20.39 17.18
CA ARG A 283 -9.36 -21.88 17.31
C ARG A 283 -10.15 -22.35 18.53
#